data_AF-A0A1H4FNX6-F1
#
_entry.id   AF-A0A1H4FNX6-F1
#
_cell.length_a   1.000
_cell.length_b   1.000
_cell.length_c   1.000
_cell.angle_alpha   90.00
_cell.angle_beta   90.00
_cell.angle_gamma   90.00
#
_symmetry.space_group_name_H-M   'P 1'
#
loop_
_entity.id
_entity.type
_entity.pdbx_description
1 polymer ?
#
loop_
_entity_poly.entity_id
_entity_poly.type
_entity_poly.pdbx_seq_one_letter_code
_entity_poly.pdbx_strand_id
1 'polypeptide(L)'
;MNQDSTKLHAPAWVKLISLLLLVAAFMLAAWVVVQYMDKNRHDWILVAISLAQIALTGIVFLLIYFFSERDHSTASLRKMSDKFISEEVKRSLEKIELHFVNNQCPQIEVDKNWTGIFGKNIQIRCGDYLAYLWVGINVNKIWCIYTFEDFTNGQDPSGDQLRNKLKATLDGAEQTGYHVNITYLCPSEQNQLKGAFSVWATIADKEHPHMLSNAHRRLFFANDIAMMTHSMLNTAYREHVFPSLEHRPKPL
;
A
#
# COMPACT_ATOMS: atom_id res chain seq x y z
N MET A 1 -1.02 -30.62 0.59
CA MET A 1 -1.53 -31.12 -0.69
C MET A 1 -1.92 -29.89 -1.50
N ASN A 2 -1.04 -29.47 -2.41
CA ASN A 2 -1.22 -28.30 -3.27
C ASN A 2 -2.34 -28.60 -4.26
N GLN A 3 -3.46 -27.89 -4.15
CA GLN A 3 -4.29 -27.63 -5.31
C GLN A 3 -3.88 -26.25 -5.83
N ASP A 4 -2.96 -26.26 -6.78
CA ASP A 4 -2.89 -25.20 -7.79
C ASP A 4 -4.22 -25.24 -8.54
N SER A 5 -5.22 -24.53 -8.02
CA SER A 5 -6.32 -24.07 -8.84
C SER A 5 -5.69 -23.09 -9.82
N THR A 6 -5.29 -23.61 -10.99
CA THR A 6 -5.11 -22.82 -12.21
C THR A 6 -6.43 -22.10 -12.46
N LYS A 7 -6.61 -20.95 -11.80
CA LYS A 7 -7.66 -19.99 -12.10
C LYS A 7 -7.39 -19.57 -13.55
N LEU A 8 -8.04 -20.25 -14.47
CA LEU A 8 -8.07 -19.92 -15.89
C LEU A 8 -8.62 -18.51 -15.99
N HIS A 9 -7.72 -17.52 -16.04
CA HIS A 9 -8.09 -16.13 -16.23
C HIS A 9 -8.78 -15.99 -17.58
N ALA A 10 -10.11 -15.84 -17.55
CA ALA A 10 -10.84 -15.52 -18.76
C ALA A 10 -10.45 -14.10 -19.22
N PRO A 11 -9.91 -13.93 -20.45
CA PRO A 11 -9.52 -12.63 -20.95
C PRO A 11 -10.75 -11.71 -21.06
N ALA A 12 -10.52 -10.39 -20.93
CA ALA A 12 -11.59 -9.39 -20.83
C ALA A 12 -12.59 -9.41 -22.01
N TRP A 13 -12.17 -9.89 -23.18
CA TRP A 13 -13.04 -10.02 -24.35
C TRP A 13 -14.06 -11.17 -24.22
N VAL A 14 -13.68 -12.32 -23.64
CA VAL A 14 -14.60 -13.46 -23.40
C VAL A 14 -15.72 -13.05 -22.46
N LYS A 15 -15.35 -12.27 -21.44
CA LYS A 15 -16.23 -11.64 -20.46
C LYS A 15 -17.26 -10.70 -21.08
N LEU A 16 -16.81 -9.84 -22.00
CA LEU A 16 -17.70 -8.94 -22.74
C LEU A 16 -18.67 -9.73 -23.62
N ILE A 17 -18.17 -10.73 -24.34
CA ILE A 17 -18.97 -11.57 -25.25
C ILE A 17 -20.03 -12.36 -24.47
N SER A 18 -19.66 -12.96 -23.33
CA SER A 18 -20.60 -13.71 -22.49
C SER A 18 -21.70 -12.82 -21.91
N LEU A 19 -21.36 -11.61 -21.45
CA LEU A 19 -22.36 -10.63 -21.02
C LEU A 19 -23.30 -10.22 -22.17
N LEU A 20 -22.74 -9.93 -23.36
CA LEU A 20 -23.52 -9.53 -24.53
C LEU A 20 -24.47 -10.64 -25.01
N LEU A 21 -23.98 -11.88 -25.08
CA LEU A 21 -24.80 -13.05 -25.44
C LEU A 21 -25.97 -13.21 -24.48
N LEU A 22 -25.73 -12.97 -23.19
CA LEU A 22 -26.74 -13.16 -22.17
C LEU A 22 -27.78 -12.03 -22.20
N VAL A 23 -27.37 -10.78 -22.36
CA VAL A 23 -28.28 -9.65 -22.61
C VAL A 23 -29.09 -9.88 -23.89
N ALA A 24 -28.47 -10.39 -24.96
CA ALA A 24 -29.16 -10.72 -26.20
C ALA A 24 -30.21 -11.84 -25.99
N ALA A 25 -29.87 -12.90 -25.26
CA ALA A 25 -30.80 -13.97 -24.91
C ALA A 25 -31.99 -13.45 -24.09
N PHE A 26 -31.74 -12.54 -23.14
CA PHE A 26 -32.80 -11.92 -22.34
C PHE A 26 -33.70 -11.01 -23.19
N MET A 27 -33.12 -10.19 -24.07
CA MET A 27 -33.88 -9.35 -25.01
C MET A 27 -34.72 -10.18 -25.98
N LEU A 28 -34.18 -11.31 -26.46
CA LEU A 28 -34.90 -12.24 -27.33
C LEU A 28 -36.06 -12.91 -26.59
N ALA A 29 -35.84 -13.34 -25.35
CA ALA A 29 -36.91 -13.89 -24.50
C ALA A 29 -38.03 -12.85 -24.28
N ALA A 30 -37.68 -11.61 -23.93
CA ALA A 30 -38.63 -10.51 -23.75
C ALA A 30 -39.40 -10.20 -25.05
N TRP A 31 -38.71 -10.18 -26.19
CA TRP A 31 -39.34 -9.95 -27.49
C TRP A 31 -40.35 -11.05 -27.85
N VAL A 32 -40.01 -12.32 -27.58
CA VAL A 32 -40.94 -13.45 -27.77
C VAL A 32 -42.17 -13.29 -26.88
N VAL A 33 -42.00 -12.92 -25.60
CA VAL A 33 -43.15 -12.67 -24.72
C VAL A 33 -44.08 -11.60 -25.31
N VAL A 34 -43.53 -10.45 -25.73
CA VAL A 34 -44.32 -9.33 -26.28
C VAL A 34 -45.07 -9.72 -27.56
N GLN A 35 -44.41 -10.44 -28.49
CA GLN A 35 -45.02 -10.83 -29.76
C GLN A 35 -46.13 -11.88 -29.62
N TYR A 36 -46.02 -12.76 -28.61
CA TYR A 36 -46.95 -13.88 -28.45
C TYR A 36 -48.01 -13.67 -27.36
N MET A 37 -47.95 -12.55 -26.62
CA MET A 37 -48.92 -12.19 -25.58
C MET A 37 -50.37 -12.09 -26.09
N ASP A 38 -50.57 -11.68 -27.34
CA ASP A 38 -51.90 -11.42 -27.92
C ASP A 38 -52.48 -12.65 -28.66
N LYS A 39 -51.67 -13.70 -28.89
CA LYS A 39 -52.01 -14.81 -29.79
C LYS A 39 -52.29 -16.12 -29.07
N ASN A 40 -53.02 -16.13 -27.95
CA ASN A 40 -53.57 -17.34 -27.28
C ASN A 40 -52.65 -18.59 -27.22
N ARG A 41 -51.32 -18.40 -27.24
CA ARG A 41 -50.30 -19.46 -27.36
C ARG A 41 -49.58 -19.58 -26.03
N HIS A 42 -50.31 -20.13 -25.06
CA HIS A 42 -49.87 -20.29 -23.67
C HIS A 42 -48.53 -21.06 -23.55
N ASP A 43 -48.31 -22.06 -24.40
CA ASP A 43 -47.09 -22.88 -24.35
C ASP A 43 -45.81 -22.08 -24.65
N TRP A 44 -45.88 -21.09 -25.55
CA TRP A 44 -44.73 -20.26 -25.93
C TRP A 44 -44.34 -19.27 -24.82
N ILE A 45 -45.31 -18.85 -24.01
CA ILE A 45 -45.07 -17.98 -22.86
C ILE A 45 -44.29 -18.73 -21.78
N LEU A 46 -44.65 -19.99 -21.51
CA LEU A 46 -43.93 -20.83 -20.54
C LEU A 46 -42.47 -21.06 -20.93
N VAL A 47 -42.21 -21.31 -22.22
CA VAL A 47 -40.85 -21.45 -22.75
C VAL A 47 -40.07 -20.14 -22.59
N ALA A 48 -40.68 -19.00 -22.91
CA ALA A 48 -40.03 -17.71 -22.81
C ALA A 48 -39.70 -17.31 -21.35
N ILE A 49 -40.59 -17.62 -20.39
CA ILE A 49 -40.34 -17.42 -18.96
C ILE A 49 -39.16 -18.29 -18.50
N SER A 50 -39.13 -19.57 -18.89
CA SER A 50 -38.05 -20.48 -18.52
C SER A 50 -36.70 -20.01 -19.08
N LEU A 51 -36.70 -19.54 -20.34
CA LEU A 51 -35.50 -18.98 -20.97
C LEU A 51 -35.02 -17.71 -20.26
N ALA A 52 -35.94 -16.82 -19.88
CA ALA A 52 -35.62 -15.61 -19.12
C ALA A 52 -35.04 -15.94 -17.73
N GLN A 53 -35.56 -16.96 -17.05
CA GLN A 53 -35.03 -17.41 -15.75
C GLN A 53 -33.62 -18.00 -15.86
N ILE A 54 -33.36 -18.82 -16.88
CA ILE A 54 -32.02 -19.38 -17.13
C ILE A 54 -31.03 -18.25 -17.45
N ALA A 55 -31.44 -17.29 -18.29
CA ALA A 55 -30.65 -16.09 -18.57
C ALA A 55 -30.35 -15.34 -17.28
N LEU A 56 -31.38 -14.97 -16.50
CA LEU A 56 -31.21 -14.24 -15.25
C LEU A 56 -30.27 -14.96 -14.27
N THR A 57 -30.41 -16.28 -14.14
CA THR A 57 -29.53 -17.10 -13.30
C THR A 57 -28.08 -17.05 -13.79
N GLY A 58 -27.87 -17.14 -15.10
CA GLY A 58 -26.55 -16.97 -15.71
C GLY A 58 -25.93 -15.59 -15.47
N ILE A 59 -26.73 -14.50 -15.51
CA ILE A 59 -26.26 -13.15 -15.15
C ILE A 59 -25.78 -13.13 -13.70
N VAL A 60 -26.56 -13.67 -12.77
CA VAL A 60 -26.21 -13.69 -11.35
C VAL A 60 -24.90 -14.46 -11.13
N PHE A 61 -24.74 -15.63 -11.75
CA PHE A 61 -23.49 -16.38 -11.70
C PHE A 61 -22.31 -15.61 -12.30
N LEU A 62 -22.49 -14.98 -13.46
CA LEU A 62 -21.46 -14.13 -14.05
C LEU A 62 -21.09 -12.97 -13.13
N LEU A 63 -22.06 -12.29 -12.52
CA LEU A 63 -21.79 -11.21 -11.58
C LEU A 63 -20.96 -11.71 -10.39
N ILE A 64 -21.34 -12.83 -9.77
CA ILE A 64 -20.57 -13.43 -8.67
C ILE A 64 -19.15 -13.77 -9.14
N TYR A 65 -19.01 -14.39 -10.31
CA TYR A 65 -17.72 -14.74 -10.90
C TYR A 65 -16.85 -13.51 -11.18
N PHE A 66 -17.42 -12.45 -11.78
CA PHE A 66 -16.74 -11.19 -12.06
C PHE A 66 -16.28 -10.48 -10.79
N PHE A 67 -17.13 -10.46 -9.76
CA PHE A 67 -16.78 -9.88 -8.46
C PHE A 67 -15.70 -10.72 -7.76
N SER A 68 -15.72 -12.06 -7.93
CA SER A 68 -14.70 -12.95 -7.39
C SER A 68 -13.36 -12.87 -8.14
N GLU A 69 -13.36 -12.60 -9.45
CA GLU A 69 -12.14 -12.44 -10.26
C GLU A 69 -11.53 -11.05 -10.21
N ARG A 70 -12.19 -10.08 -9.55
CA ARG A 70 -11.60 -8.77 -9.25
C ARG A 70 -10.48 -8.86 -8.19
N ASP A 71 -9.88 -10.05 -8.04
CA ASP A 71 -8.59 -10.31 -7.42
C ASP A 71 -7.50 -9.58 -8.22
N HIS A 72 -7.24 -8.34 -7.80
CA HIS A 72 -5.92 -7.73 -7.72
C HIS A 72 -4.94 -8.01 -8.88
N SER A 73 -5.22 -7.48 -10.08
CA SER A 73 -4.18 -7.37 -11.10
C SER A 73 -2.95 -6.66 -10.51
N THR A 74 -1.75 -7.08 -10.90
CA THR A 74 -0.49 -6.48 -10.41
C THR A 74 -0.45 -4.97 -10.66
N ALA A 75 -1.02 -4.51 -11.78
CA ALA A 75 -1.20 -3.10 -12.10
C ALA A 75 -2.12 -2.38 -11.10
N SER A 76 -3.23 -3.01 -10.69
CA SER A 76 -4.13 -2.45 -9.67
C SER A 76 -3.47 -2.39 -8.31
N LEU A 77 -2.73 -3.43 -7.91
CA LEU A 77 -1.98 -3.43 -6.65
C LEU A 77 -0.94 -2.32 -6.65
N ARG A 78 -0.17 -2.16 -7.73
CA ARG A 78 0.81 -1.08 -7.87
C ARG A 78 0.16 0.29 -7.73
N LYS A 79 -0.99 0.52 -8.37
CA LYS A 79 -1.75 1.76 -8.25
C LYS A 79 -2.29 1.99 -6.83
N MET A 80 -2.74 0.94 -6.15
CA MET A 80 -3.18 1.02 -4.75
C MET A 80 -2.03 1.33 -3.80
N SER A 81 -0.86 0.70 -3.98
CA SER A 81 0.37 1.00 -3.24
C SER A 81 0.81 2.45 -3.44
N ASP A 82 0.81 2.91 -4.69
CA ASP A 82 1.18 4.28 -5.04
C ASP A 82 0.23 5.30 -4.38
N LYS A 83 -1.08 5.04 -4.46
CA LYS A 83 -2.10 5.86 -3.81
C LYS A 83 -1.98 5.85 -2.29
N PHE A 84 -1.73 4.69 -1.70
CA PHE A 84 -1.55 4.55 -0.25
C PHE A 84 -0.41 5.42 0.25
N ILE A 85 0.77 5.35 -0.39
CA ILE A 85 1.94 6.13 0.03
C ILE A 85 1.74 7.63 -0.27
N SER A 86 1.27 7.96 -1.48
CA SER A 86 1.19 9.37 -1.94
C SER A 86 0.04 10.16 -1.32
N GLU A 87 -1.04 9.50 -0.90
CA GLU A 87 -2.21 10.16 -0.32
C GLU A 87 -2.38 9.83 1.17
N GLU A 88 -2.54 8.55 1.54
CA GLU A 88 -2.94 8.17 2.91
C GLU A 88 -1.80 8.35 3.92
N VAL A 89 -0.60 7.84 3.60
CA VAL A 89 0.59 8.03 4.44
C VAL A 89 0.94 9.51 4.52
N LYS A 90 0.93 10.22 3.39
CA LYS A 90 1.11 11.67 3.34
C LYS A 90 0.17 12.40 4.31
N ARG A 91 -1.14 12.18 4.18
CA ARG A 91 -2.16 12.83 5.02
C ARG A 91 -2.02 12.51 6.50
N SER A 92 -1.53 11.33 6.83
CA SER A 92 -1.30 10.92 8.22
C SER A 92 -0.06 11.60 8.79
N LEU A 93 1.00 11.73 7.99
CA LEU A 93 2.21 12.47 8.36
C LEU A 93 1.97 13.98 8.50
N GLU A 94 1.09 14.57 7.69
CA GLU A 94 0.71 16.00 7.81
C GLU A 94 0.02 16.34 9.14
N LYS A 95 -0.45 15.32 9.89
CA LYS A 95 -1.14 15.50 11.18
C LYS A 95 -0.24 15.36 12.39
N ILE A 96 1.02 14.94 12.22
CA ILE A 96 1.93 14.81 13.37
C ILE A 96 2.37 16.21 13.81
N GLU A 97 2.50 16.42 15.12
CA GLU A 97 2.96 17.70 15.67
C GLU A 97 4.40 17.56 16.15
N LEU A 98 5.34 18.31 15.58
CA LEU A 98 6.74 18.21 16.00
C LEU A 98 7.01 19.18 17.16
N HIS A 99 7.21 18.63 18.35
CA HIS A 99 7.34 19.42 19.59
C HIS A 99 8.51 20.40 19.55
N PHE A 100 9.58 20.05 18.85
CA PHE A 100 10.78 20.87 18.73
C PHE A 100 10.65 22.04 17.73
N VAL A 101 9.53 22.13 16.99
CA VAL A 101 9.21 23.26 16.11
C VAL A 101 7.89 23.89 16.56
N ASN A 102 7.77 24.20 17.86
CA ASN A 102 6.57 24.84 18.43
C ASN A 102 5.25 24.10 18.12
N ASN A 103 5.27 22.75 18.12
CA ASN A 103 4.12 21.91 17.78
C ASN A 103 3.54 22.18 16.38
N GLN A 104 4.38 22.60 15.42
CA GLN A 104 3.93 22.79 14.05
C GLN A 104 3.75 21.45 13.33
N CYS A 105 2.75 21.39 12.45
CA CYS A 105 2.55 20.29 11.51
C CYS A 105 3.56 20.39 10.36
N PRO A 106 4.21 19.29 9.96
CA PRO A 106 5.15 19.30 8.86
C PRO A 106 4.45 19.42 7.51
N GLN A 107 5.12 20.07 6.57
CA GLN A 107 4.81 19.99 5.15
C GLN A 107 5.42 18.71 4.57
N ILE A 108 4.57 17.91 3.92
CA ILE A 108 4.95 16.61 3.38
C ILE A 108 4.96 16.64 1.85
N GLU A 109 6.13 16.37 1.28
CA GLU A 109 6.32 16.23 -0.16
C GLU A 109 6.73 14.79 -0.50
N VAL A 110 5.97 14.16 -1.38
CA VAL A 110 6.24 12.79 -1.82
C VAL A 110 6.88 12.84 -3.20
N ASP A 111 8.03 12.21 -3.35
CA ASP A 111 8.77 12.19 -4.62
C ASP A 111 7.95 11.48 -5.70
N LYS A 112 7.58 12.23 -6.74
CA LYS A 112 6.81 11.74 -7.90
C LYS A 112 7.71 11.05 -8.92
N ASN A 113 9.00 11.36 -8.94
CA ASN A 113 9.94 10.96 -9.98
C ASN A 113 10.70 9.67 -9.62
N TRP A 114 10.45 9.10 -8.45
CA TRP A 114 11.12 7.87 -8.03
C TRP A 114 10.68 6.66 -8.87
N THR A 115 11.63 6.05 -9.57
CA THR A 115 11.43 4.91 -10.49
C THR A 115 11.56 3.53 -9.83
N GLY A 116 11.68 3.48 -8.50
CA GLY A 116 11.76 2.22 -7.75
C GLY A 116 10.46 1.40 -7.78
N ILE A 117 10.60 0.09 -7.60
CA ILE A 117 9.54 -0.88 -7.90
C ILE A 117 8.43 -0.91 -6.81
N PHE A 118 8.74 -0.54 -5.56
CA PHE A 118 7.84 -0.78 -4.41
C PHE A 118 7.77 0.33 -3.34
N GLY A 119 8.25 1.55 -3.58
CA GLY A 119 8.22 2.60 -2.55
C GLY A 119 8.53 4.00 -3.04
N LYS A 120 8.46 4.98 -2.14
CA LYS A 120 8.75 6.40 -2.44
C LYS A 120 9.51 7.07 -1.30
N ASN A 121 10.33 8.05 -1.70
CA ASN A 121 10.88 9.02 -0.77
C ASN A 121 9.83 10.05 -0.39
N ILE A 122 9.76 10.34 0.90
CA ILE A 122 8.90 11.34 1.52
C ILE A 122 9.81 12.34 2.22
N GLN A 123 9.72 13.58 1.81
CA GLN A 123 10.37 14.71 2.45
C GLN A 123 9.44 15.30 3.50
N ILE A 124 9.96 15.46 4.70
CA ILE A 124 9.26 16.01 5.86
C ILE A 124 9.95 17.32 6.19
N ARG A 125 9.24 18.45 6.01
CA ARG A 125 9.77 19.78 6.31
C ARG A 125 8.95 20.45 7.40
N CYS A 126 9.59 20.95 8.44
CA CYS A 126 8.92 21.70 9.50
C CYS A 126 9.83 22.84 9.97
N GLY A 127 9.50 24.08 9.59
CA GLY A 127 10.44 25.20 9.75
C GLY A 127 11.77 24.92 9.01
N ASP A 128 12.88 25.09 9.72
CA ASP A 128 14.24 24.79 9.22
C ASP A 128 14.61 23.30 9.33
N TYR A 129 13.76 22.48 9.95
CA TYR A 129 14.00 21.06 10.08
C TYR A 129 13.59 20.32 8.79
N LEU A 130 14.53 19.54 8.26
CA LEU A 130 14.33 18.73 7.07
C LEU A 130 14.72 17.28 7.38
N ALA A 131 13.81 16.35 7.07
CA ALA A 131 14.06 14.92 7.18
C ALA A 131 13.57 14.19 5.94
N TYR A 132 14.17 13.04 5.67
CA TYR A 132 13.73 12.12 4.62
C TYR A 132 13.32 10.78 5.24
N LEU A 133 12.21 10.25 4.74
CA LEU A 133 11.68 8.93 5.06
C LEU A 133 11.42 8.21 3.74
N TRP A 134 11.89 6.98 3.60
CA TRP A 134 11.46 6.13 2.50
C TRP A 134 10.40 5.16 3.00
N VAL A 135 9.25 5.10 2.32
CA VAL A 135 8.19 4.12 2.62
C VAL A 135 8.03 3.19 1.43
N GLY A 136 8.14 1.89 1.70
CA GLY A 136 7.91 0.83 0.75
C GLY A 136 6.78 -0.10 1.17
N ILE A 137 6.13 -0.70 0.19
CA ILE A 137 5.05 -1.66 0.40
C ILE A 137 5.10 -2.78 -0.64
N ASN A 138 5.11 -4.02 -0.17
CA ASN A 138 5.04 -5.21 -1.00
C ASN A 138 3.93 -6.12 -0.48
N VAL A 139 2.73 -5.95 -1.04
CA VAL A 139 1.50 -6.72 -0.76
C VAL A 139 1.08 -6.70 0.72
N ASN A 140 1.80 -7.38 1.59
CA ASN A 140 1.55 -7.54 3.02
C ASN A 140 2.70 -7.03 3.92
N LYS A 141 3.78 -6.52 3.34
CA LYS A 141 4.94 -6.01 4.08
C LYS A 141 5.14 -4.52 3.83
N ILE A 142 5.36 -3.77 4.89
CA ILE A 142 5.69 -2.34 4.86
C ILE A 142 7.12 -2.18 5.36
N TRP A 143 7.85 -1.29 4.71
CA TRP A 143 9.17 -0.84 5.13
C TRP A 143 9.15 0.67 5.33
N CYS A 144 9.75 1.12 6.42
CA CYS A 144 10.07 2.51 6.66
C CYS A 144 11.57 2.61 6.89
N ILE A 145 12.25 3.40 6.06
CA ILE A 145 13.70 3.58 6.15
C ILE A 145 13.97 5.04 6.50
N TYR A 146 14.70 5.23 7.60
CA TYR A 146 15.22 6.51 8.04
C TYR A 146 16.73 6.52 7.85
N THR A 147 17.30 7.69 7.61
CA THR A 147 18.75 7.85 7.58
C THR A 147 19.17 8.96 8.53
N PHE A 148 20.15 8.70 9.37
CA PHE A 148 20.73 9.65 10.32
C PHE A 148 22.20 9.88 10.02
N GLU A 149 22.69 11.08 10.31
CA GLU A 149 24.12 11.37 10.20
C GLU A 149 24.92 10.55 11.21
N ASP A 150 26.13 10.18 10.81
CA ASP A 150 27.06 9.55 11.74
C ASP A 150 27.63 10.58 12.72
N PHE A 151 27.11 10.54 13.95
CA PHE A 151 27.59 11.33 15.09
C PHE A 151 28.76 10.67 15.83
N THR A 152 29.16 9.46 15.44
CA THR A 152 30.24 8.68 16.07
C THR A 152 31.56 8.79 15.34
N ASN A 153 31.59 9.45 14.18
CA ASN A 153 32.76 9.56 13.30
C ASN A 153 33.37 8.18 12.97
N GLY A 154 32.52 7.19 12.69
CA GLY A 154 32.90 5.83 12.31
C GLY A 154 33.36 4.94 13.46
N GLN A 155 33.30 5.41 14.71
CA GLN A 155 33.74 4.63 15.88
C GLN A 155 32.75 3.52 16.27
N ASP A 156 31.50 3.59 15.81
CA ASP A 156 30.45 2.62 16.11
C ASP A 156 29.70 2.15 14.85
N PRO A 157 30.34 1.36 13.96
CA PRO A 157 29.72 0.90 12.73
C PRO A 157 28.61 -0.13 12.95
N SER A 158 28.47 -0.73 14.14
CA SER A 158 27.33 -1.59 14.48
C SER A 158 26.04 -0.78 14.70
N GLY A 159 26.15 0.51 15.01
CA GLY A 159 25.02 1.38 15.31
C GLY A 159 24.42 1.15 16.70
N ASP A 160 25.16 0.56 17.63
CA ASP A 160 24.69 0.28 18.99
C ASP A 160 24.45 1.56 19.80
N GLN A 161 25.27 2.59 19.60
CA GLN A 161 25.06 3.92 20.18
C GLN A 161 23.79 4.56 19.63
N LEU A 162 23.53 4.44 18.33
CA LEU A 162 22.30 4.93 17.73
C LEU A 162 21.08 4.16 18.28
N ARG A 163 21.19 2.83 18.36
CA ARG A 163 20.14 1.98 18.96
C ARG A 163 19.85 2.40 20.39
N ASN A 164 20.88 2.66 21.20
CA ASN A 164 20.72 3.09 22.58
C ASN A 164 20.07 4.47 22.69
N LYS A 165 20.47 5.44 21.85
CA LYS A 165 19.84 6.77 21.79
C LYS A 165 18.37 6.68 21.38
N LEU A 166 18.06 5.88 20.37
CA LEU A 166 16.68 5.74 19.87
C LEU A 166 15.87 4.65 20.60
N LYS A 167 16.41 4.06 21.68
CA LYS A 167 15.90 2.83 22.30
C LYS A 167 14.40 2.88 22.59
N ALA A 168 13.91 3.95 23.22
CA ALA A 168 12.49 4.07 23.56
C ALA A 168 11.57 3.98 22.32
N THR A 169 11.99 4.55 21.19
CA THR A 169 11.24 4.48 19.93
C THR A 169 11.38 3.10 19.28
N LEU A 170 12.58 2.54 19.25
CA LEU A 170 12.83 1.25 18.60
C LEU A 170 12.16 0.10 19.35
N ASP A 171 12.30 0.06 20.68
CA ASP A 171 11.64 -0.93 21.54
C ASP A 171 10.11 -0.82 21.42
N GLY A 172 9.58 0.40 21.36
CA GLY A 172 8.16 0.65 21.15
C GLY A 172 7.67 0.11 19.79
N ALA A 173 8.44 0.31 18.72
CA ALA A 173 8.13 -0.23 17.40
C ALA A 173 8.22 -1.77 17.37
N GLU A 174 9.21 -2.35 18.03
CA GLU A 174 9.35 -3.81 18.12
C GLU A 174 8.18 -4.45 18.89
N GLN A 175 7.69 -3.79 19.94
CA GLN A 175 6.50 -4.22 20.69
C GLN A 175 5.20 -4.15 19.87
N THR A 176 5.09 -3.23 18.90
CA THR A 176 3.95 -3.17 17.98
C THR A 176 4.08 -4.11 16.79
N GLY A 177 5.18 -4.86 16.70
CA GLY A 177 5.39 -5.91 15.69
C GLY A 177 6.29 -5.51 14.52
N TYR A 178 6.96 -4.36 14.59
CA TYR A 178 8.03 -4.04 13.65
C TYR A 178 9.29 -4.87 13.95
N HIS A 179 10.03 -5.19 12.90
CA HIS A 179 11.41 -5.65 13.00
C HIS A 179 12.33 -4.49 12.62
N VAL A 180 13.18 -4.08 13.55
CA VAL A 180 14.10 -2.95 13.36
C VAL A 180 15.52 -3.44 13.14
N ASN A 181 16.11 -3.05 12.01
CA ASN A 181 17.53 -3.24 11.74
C ASN A 181 18.24 -1.88 11.55
N ILE A 182 19.50 -1.79 11.95
CA ILE A 182 20.34 -0.61 11.74
C ILE A 182 21.54 -1.05 10.91
N THR A 183 21.79 -0.35 9.82
CA THR A 183 22.92 -0.60 8.93
C THR A 183 23.74 0.67 8.80
N TYR A 184 25.05 0.59 9.04
CA TYR A 184 25.96 1.70 8.78
C TYR A 184 26.28 1.81 7.28
N LEU A 185 26.11 3.02 6.76
CA LEU A 185 26.48 3.41 5.41
C LEU A 185 27.87 4.04 5.48
N CYS A 186 28.87 3.28 5.02
CA CYS A 186 30.25 3.76 5.03
C CYS A 186 30.40 5.05 4.21
N PRO A 187 31.22 6.00 4.69
CA PRO A 187 31.57 7.18 3.91
C PRO A 187 32.21 6.76 2.58
N SER A 188 31.80 7.41 1.49
CA SER A 188 32.37 7.18 0.17
C SER A 188 33.44 8.21 -0.12
N GLU A 189 34.70 7.77 -0.25
CA GLU A 189 35.83 8.65 -0.62
C GLU A 189 35.63 9.34 -1.97
N GLN A 190 34.91 8.72 -2.90
CA GLN A 190 34.65 9.28 -4.24
C GLN A 190 33.66 10.44 -4.22
N ASN A 191 32.70 10.46 -3.27
CA ASN A 191 31.63 11.46 -3.23
C ASN A 191 31.74 12.41 -2.01
N GLN A 192 32.80 12.31 -1.21
CA GLN A 192 32.98 13.08 0.04
C GLN A 192 31.79 13.00 1.00
N LEU A 193 31.04 11.91 0.93
CA LEU A 193 29.84 11.70 1.76
C LEU A 193 30.27 11.30 3.16
N LYS A 194 29.69 11.95 4.17
CA LYS A 194 29.89 11.56 5.57
C LYS A 194 29.31 10.16 5.84
N GLY A 195 29.77 9.49 6.89
CA GLY A 195 29.10 8.28 7.35
C GLY A 195 27.62 8.55 7.68
N ALA A 196 26.78 7.54 7.55
CA ALA A 196 25.37 7.64 7.95
C ALA A 196 24.84 6.31 8.47
N PHE A 197 23.81 6.35 9.30
CA PHE A 197 23.10 5.17 9.77
C PHE A 197 21.75 5.05 9.09
N SER A 198 21.48 3.90 8.49
CA SER A 198 20.18 3.56 7.90
C SER A 198 19.39 2.68 8.85
N VAL A 199 18.26 3.19 9.34
CA VAL A 199 17.35 2.47 10.24
C VAL A 199 16.18 1.93 9.43
N TRP A 200 16.02 0.61 9.43
CA TRP A 200 14.99 -0.13 8.70
C TRP A 200 13.95 -0.66 9.66
N ALA A 201 12.75 -0.10 9.65
CA ALA A 201 11.60 -0.63 10.37
C ALA A 201 10.69 -1.38 9.40
N THR A 202 10.49 -2.68 9.63
CA THR A 202 9.70 -3.55 8.75
C THR A 202 8.56 -4.21 9.50
N ILE A 203 7.33 -4.10 9.01
CA ILE A 203 6.18 -4.82 9.57
C ILE A 203 5.51 -5.67 8.49
N ALA A 204 5.05 -6.87 8.85
CA ALA A 204 4.33 -7.76 7.94
C ALA A 204 2.98 -8.16 8.55
N ASP A 205 1.90 -7.85 7.83
CA ASP A 205 0.55 -8.28 8.19
C ASP A 205 0.32 -9.71 7.67
N LYS A 206 0.73 -10.70 8.48
CA LYS A 206 0.58 -12.12 8.14
C LYS A 206 -0.87 -12.59 8.20
N GLU A 207 -1.71 -11.90 8.97
CA GLU A 207 -3.10 -12.30 9.22
C GLU A 207 -4.05 -11.80 8.12
N HIS A 208 -3.71 -10.69 7.44
CA HIS A 208 -4.57 -10.07 6.43
C HIS A 208 -3.84 -9.91 5.09
N PRO A 209 -3.92 -10.90 4.18
CA PRO A 209 -3.19 -10.89 2.91
C PRO A 209 -3.61 -9.79 1.91
N HIS A 210 -4.61 -8.96 2.25
CA HIS A 210 -5.14 -7.88 1.41
C HIS A 210 -5.18 -6.53 2.11
N MET A 211 -4.12 -6.20 2.86
CA MET A 211 -3.96 -4.94 3.60
C MET A 211 -4.34 -3.70 2.78
N LEU A 212 -3.92 -3.63 1.51
CA LEU A 212 -4.21 -2.49 0.63
C LEU A 212 -5.66 -2.41 0.15
N SER A 213 -6.40 -3.51 0.14
CA SER A 213 -7.80 -3.51 -0.28
C SER A 213 -8.72 -2.98 0.83
N ASN A 214 -8.37 -3.26 2.09
CA ASN A 214 -9.17 -2.94 3.25
C ASN A 214 -8.90 -1.51 3.75
N ALA A 215 -9.92 -0.66 3.72
CA ALA A 215 -9.79 0.74 4.12
C ALA A 215 -9.37 0.93 5.59
N HIS A 216 -9.88 0.11 6.50
CA HIS A 216 -9.52 0.16 7.92
C HIS A 216 -8.04 -0.17 8.12
N ARG A 217 -7.53 -1.20 7.42
CA ARG A 217 -6.12 -1.58 7.49
C ARG A 217 -5.21 -0.52 6.89
N ARG A 218 -5.58 0.06 5.74
CA ARG A 218 -4.84 1.21 5.17
C ARG A 218 -4.74 2.35 6.19
N LEU A 219 -5.85 2.75 6.79
CA LEU A 219 -5.85 3.84 7.76
C LEU A 219 -4.99 3.50 8.99
N PHE A 220 -5.13 2.27 9.51
CA PHE A 220 -4.32 1.79 10.63
C PHE A 220 -2.82 1.93 10.34
N PHE A 221 -2.34 1.36 9.24
CA PHE A 221 -0.91 1.43 8.91
C PHE A 221 -0.43 2.84 8.54
N ALA A 222 -1.26 3.66 7.90
CA ALA A 222 -0.90 5.04 7.63
C ALA A 222 -0.70 5.84 8.93
N ASN A 223 -1.58 5.65 9.92
CA ASN A 223 -1.45 6.26 11.23
C ASN A 223 -0.26 5.69 12.01
N ASP A 224 -0.02 4.38 11.93
CA ASP A 224 1.07 3.71 12.63
C ASP A 224 2.45 4.18 12.12
N ILE A 225 2.61 4.29 10.78
CA ILE A 225 3.77 4.92 10.16
C ILE A 225 3.95 6.37 10.65
N ALA A 226 2.86 7.13 10.75
CA ALA A 226 2.91 8.51 11.21
C ALA A 226 3.31 8.60 12.69
N MET A 227 2.75 7.76 13.57
CA MET A 227 3.10 7.70 14.99
C MET A 227 4.55 7.27 15.22
N MET A 228 5.01 6.25 14.48
CA MET A 228 6.40 5.82 14.52
C MET A 228 7.33 6.94 14.05
N THR A 229 7.01 7.61 12.95
CA THR A 229 7.80 8.74 12.43
C THR A 229 7.82 9.90 13.41
N HIS A 230 6.69 10.25 14.01
CA HIS A 230 6.59 11.27 15.05
C HIS A 230 7.48 10.95 16.26
N SER A 231 7.39 9.72 16.78
CA SER A 231 8.25 9.25 17.89
C SER A 231 9.73 9.29 17.51
N MET A 232 10.06 8.81 16.31
CA MET A 232 11.42 8.76 15.78
C MET A 232 12.04 10.16 15.68
N LEU A 233 11.36 11.11 15.04
CA LEU A 233 11.88 12.46 14.85
C LEU A 233 12.01 13.21 16.18
N ASN A 234 11.04 13.08 17.09
CA ASN A 234 11.12 13.70 18.42
C ASN A 234 12.24 13.10 19.27
N THR A 235 12.42 11.77 19.27
CA THR A 235 13.53 11.13 20.00
C THR A 235 14.87 11.50 19.40
N ALA A 236 15.00 11.45 18.06
CA ALA A 236 16.22 11.84 17.36
C ALA A 236 16.61 13.29 17.69
N TYR A 237 15.65 14.22 17.68
CA TYR A 237 15.90 15.60 18.09
C TYR A 237 16.38 15.72 19.55
N ARG A 238 15.70 15.06 20.50
CA ARG A 238 16.08 15.07 21.93
C ARG A 238 17.48 14.54 22.17
N GLU A 239 17.88 13.54 21.40
CA GLU A 239 19.17 12.87 21.52
C GLU A 239 20.28 13.50 20.65
N HIS A 240 19.97 14.62 19.99
CA HIS A 240 20.85 15.32 19.06
C HIS A 240 21.38 14.41 17.93
N VAL A 241 20.52 13.51 17.45
CA VAL A 241 20.75 12.68 16.27
C VAL A 241 20.01 13.31 15.10
N PHE A 242 20.75 13.85 14.14
CA PHE A 242 20.15 14.58 13.02
C PHE A 242 19.90 13.67 11.81
N PRO A 243 18.78 13.84 11.10
CA PRO A 243 18.55 13.15 9.83
C PRO A 243 19.65 13.49 8.81
N SER A 244 20.10 12.50 8.05
CA SER A 244 21.05 12.77 6.97
C SER A 244 20.37 13.41 5.77
N LEU A 245 20.87 14.59 5.37
CA LEU A 245 20.40 15.27 4.17
C LEU A 245 21.11 14.77 2.90
N GLU A 246 22.33 14.27 3.06
CA GLU A 246 23.16 13.73 1.97
C GLU A 246 22.73 12.32 1.58
N HIS A 247 22.39 11.48 2.58
CA HIS A 247 22.01 10.09 2.37
C HIS A 247 20.50 9.91 2.34
N ARG A 248 19.90 10.15 1.16
CA ARG A 248 18.47 9.87 0.97
C ARG A 248 18.19 8.38 1.24
N PRO A 249 17.20 8.07 2.09
CA PRO A 249 16.85 6.69 2.39
C PRO A 249 16.41 5.98 1.11
N LYS A 250 16.93 4.77 0.92
CA LYS A 250 16.58 3.91 -0.20
C LYS A 250 16.81 2.47 0.21
N PRO A 251 16.06 1.52 -0.37
CA PRO A 251 16.40 0.12 -0.19
C PRO A 251 17.80 -0.13 -0.77
N LEU A 252 18.64 -0.83 -0.01
CA LEU A 252 19.99 -1.27 -0.39
C LEU A 252 19.92 -2.40 -1.42
#